data_AF-A0A7C5FCZ1-F1
#
_entry.id   AF-A0A7C5FCZ1-F1
#
_cell.length_a   1.000
_cell.length_b   1.000
_cell.length_c   1.000
_cell.angle_alpha   90.00
_cell.angle_beta   90.00
_cell.angle_gamma   90.00
#
_symmetry.space_group_name_H-M   'P 1'
#
loop_
_entity.id
_entity.type
_entity.pdbx_description
1 polymer ?
#
loop_
_entity_poly.entity_id
_entity_poly.type
_entity_poly.pdbx_seq_one_letter_code
_entity_poly.pdbx_strand_id
1 'polypeptide(L)'
;MKIGILSDTHGSLTAWELVREKVFKEVDLILHAGDVLYHGPRNPLPEGYDPKGLAQALNEEKIPIFFAKGNCDAEVDQLLIRFPLMNPFLVFFIEGLTILMVHELNESSLKFINVYNPLILIYGHTHKPDLKEEKNILFNPGSPSLPKEGPSTVGLLDTSIASLKLLNLKGDILKEIKIRR
;
A
#
# COMPACT_ATOMS: atom_id res chain seq x y z
N MET A 1 8.29 4.86 14.69
CA MET A 1 7.67 5.50 13.51
C MET A 1 6.34 4.84 13.18
N LYS A 2 5.31 5.59 12.74
CA LYS A 2 4.04 5.07 12.21
C LYS A 2 4.03 5.16 10.69
N ILE A 3 3.79 4.05 10.01
CA ILE A 3 3.82 3.92 8.55
C ILE A 3 2.45 3.46 8.07
N GLY A 4 1.79 4.28 7.24
CA GLY A 4 0.56 3.89 6.55
C GLY A 4 0.89 3.01 5.34
N ILE A 5 0.14 1.94 5.12
CA ILE A 5 0.35 1.01 3.99
C ILE A 5 -0.97 0.83 3.25
N LEU A 6 -1.01 1.06 1.95
CA LEU A 6 -2.19 0.81 1.12
C LEU A 6 -1.79 0.28 -0.26
N SER A 7 -2.79 -0.11 -1.06
CA SER A 7 -2.62 -0.60 -2.43
C SER A 7 -3.92 -0.41 -3.20
N ASP A 8 -3.88 -0.46 -4.54
CA ASP A 8 -5.06 -0.62 -5.40
C ASP A 8 -6.14 0.46 -5.13
N THR A 9 -5.77 1.75 -5.10
CA THR A 9 -6.73 2.87 -4.95
C THR A 9 -7.55 3.11 -6.21
N HIS A 10 -6.98 2.81 -7.38
CA HIS A 10 -7.70 2.81 -8.66
C HIS A 10 -8.45 4.12 -8.97
N GLY A 11 -7.88 5.27 -8.60
CA GLY A 11 -8.45 6.59 -8.89
C GLY A 11 -9.56 7.03 -7.94
N SER A 12 -9.84 6.30 -6.86
CA SER A 12 -10.85 6.69 -5.88
C SER A 12 -10.33 7.79 -4.95
N LEU A 13 -10.77 9.02 -5.19
CA LEU A 13 -10.49 10.14 -4.29
C LEU A 13 -11.18 9.95 -2.93
N THR A 14 -12.43 9.48 -2.94
CA THR A 14 -13.19 9.23 -1.71
C THR A 14 -12.49 8.23 -0.79
N ALA A 15 -11.97 7.12 -1.33
CA ALA A 15 -11.25 6.13 -0.53
C ALA A 15 -9.96 6.71 0.06
N TRP A 16 -9.22 7.50 -0.73
CA TRP A 16 -8.02 8.19 -0.28
C TRP A 16 -8.31 9.15 0.87
N GLU A 17 -9.28 10.06 0.71
CA GLU A 17 -9.66 11.04 1.73
C GLU A 17 -10.10 10.35 3.03
N LEU A 18 -10.93 9.30 2.92
CA LEU A 18 -11.38 8.53 4.08
C LEU A 18 -10.21 7.86 4.81
N VAL A 19 -9.30 7.21 4.08
CA VAL A 19 -8.09 6.60 4.64
C VAL A 19 -7.23 7.66 5.33
N ARG A 20 -6.99 8.79 4.66
CA ARG A 20 -6.15 9.88 5.19
C ARG A 20 -6.72 10.49 6.46
N GLU A 21 -8.02 10.74 6.50
CA GLU A 21 -8.69 11.37 7.64
C GLU A 21 -8.83 10.40 8.83
N LYS A 22 -9.26 9.15 8.59
CA LYS A 22 -9.66 8.22 9.66
C LYS A 22 -8.53 7.34 10.16
N VAL A 23 -7.65 6.88 9.25
CA VAL A 23 -6.66 5.84 9.59
C VAL A 23 -5.24 6.41 9.59
N PHE A 24 -4.90 7.26 8.63
CA PHE A 24 -3.52 7.74 8.42
C PHE A 24 -3.25 9.14 8.98
N LYS A 25 -4.11 9.67 9.85
CA LYS A 25 -3.99 11.05 10.37
C LYS A 25 -2.62 11.36 11.00
N GLU A 26 -2.01 10.39 11.67
CA GLU A 26 -0.76 10.54 12.42
C GLU A 26 0.38 9.64 11.89
N VAL A 27 0.37 9.28 10.60
CA VAL A 27 1.48 8.51 10.02
C VAL A 27 2.60 9.43 9.57
N ASP A 28 3.84 8.96 9.73
CA ASP A 28 5.05 9.68 9.38
C ASP A 28 5.38 9.57 7.88
N LEU A 29 4.97 8.47 7.24
CA LEU A 29 5.06 8.24 5.79
C LEU A 29 4.00 7.24 5.31
N ILE A 30 3.82 7.16 3.99
CA ILE A 30 2.91 6.22 3.34
C ILE A 30 3.66 5.33 2.35
N LEU A 31 3.37 4.03 2.39
CA LEU A 31 3.77 3.04 1.40
C LEU A 31 2.56 2.64 0.57
N HIS A 32 2.64 2.75 -0.75
CA HIS A 32 1.58 2.38 -1.67
C HIS A 32 2.06 1.32 -2.65
N ALA A 33 1.49 0.12 -2.58
CA ALA A 33 1.88 -1.00 -3.41
C ALA A 33 1.24 -0.98 -4.80
N GLY A 34 1.14 0.18 -5.47
CA GLY A 34 0.74 0.31 -6.87
C GLY A 34 -0.76 0.36 -7.16
N ASP A 35 -1.09 0.54 -8.44
CA ASP A 35 -2.44 0.69 -9.01
C ASP A 35 -3.16 1.93 -8.43
N VAL A 36 -2.59 3.10 -8.73
CA VAL A 36 -2.92 4.34 -8.04
C VAL A 36 -4.10 5.06 -8.69
N LEU A 37 -3.97 5.43 -9.97
CA LEU A 37 -4.90 6.34 -10.65
C LEU A 37 -5.88 5.62 -11.60
N TYR A 38 -5.39 4.73 -12.45
CA TYR A 38 -6.23 4.06 -13.43
C TYR A 38 -7.05 2.94 -12.78
N HIS A 39 -8.35 2.87 -13.08
CA HIS A 39 -9.23 1.85 -12.50
C HIS A 39 -8.91 0.43 -12.98
N GLY A 40 -8.25 0.30 -14.14
CA GLY A 40 -7.99 -0.98 -14.78
C GLY A 40 -9.21 -1.48 -15.57
N PRO A 41 -9.03 -1.96 -16.82
CA PRO A 41 -10.14 -2.26 -17.74
C PRO A 41 -11.02 -3.43 -17.27
N ARG A 42 -10.56 -4.21 -16.29
CA ARG A 42 -11.25 -5.37 -15.74
C ARG A 42 -12.08 -5.06 -14.50
N ASN A 43 -12.00 -3.83 -13.99
CA ASN A 43 -12.68 -3.41 -12.77
C ASN A 43 -13.79 -2.40 -13.09
N PRO A 44 -14.89 -2.39 -12.31
CA PRO A 44 -15.82 -1.28 -12.35
C PRO A 44 -15.13 0.01 -11.89
N LEU A 45 -15.74 1.16 -12.20
CA LEU A 45 -15.30 2.43 -11.63
C LEU A 45 -15.55 2.38 -10.10
N PRO A 46 -14.53 2.67 -9.27
CA PRO A 46 -14.74 2.75 -7.83
C PRO A 46 -15.62 3.95 -7.46
N GLU A 47 -16.16 3.91 -6.25
CA GLU A 47 -16.81 5.08 -5.66
C GLU A 47 -15.84 6.27 -5.62
N GLY A 48 -16.30 7.45 -6.00
CA GLY A 48 -15.48 8.66 -6.05
C GLY A 48 -14.32 8.58 -7.05
N TYR A 49 -14.50 7.89 -8.18
CA TYR A 49 -13.50 7.82 -9.25
C TYR A 49 -13.21 9.22 -9.82
N ASP A 50 -12.09 9.80 -9.39
CA ASP A 50 -11.53 11.05 -9.85
C ASP A 50 -9.99 10.95 -9.82
N PRO A 51 -9.37 10.35 -10.85
CA PRO A 51 -7.91 10.21 -10.92
C PRO A 51 -7.17 11.54 -10.86
N LYS A 52 -7.77 12.61 -11.41
CA LYS A 52 -7.15 13.94 -11.42
C LYS A 52 -7.16 14.54 -10.01
N GLY A 53 -8.30 14.47 -9.32
CA GLY A 53 -8.43 14.88 -7.92
C GLY A 53 -7.54 14.06 -7.00
N LEU A 54 -7.46 12.74 -7.19
CA LEU A 54 -6.55 11.88 -6.43
C LEU A 54 -5.08 12.27 -6.64
N ALA A 55 -4.64 12.51 -7.87
CA ALA A 55 -3.28 12.95 -8.15
C ALA A 55 -2.97 14.30 -7.46
N GLN A 56 -3.92 15.25 -7.49
CA GLN A 56 -3.78 16.52 -6.77
C GLN A 56 -3.65 16.30 -5.26
N ALA A 57 -4.56 15.52 -4.66
CA ALA A 57 -4.55 15.23 -3.22
C ALA A 57 -3.24 14.55 -2.78
N LEU A 58 -2.74 13.59 -3.56
CA LEU A 58 -1.44 12.97 -3.33
C LEU A 58 -0.32 14.01 -3.37
N ASN A 59 -0.30 14.88 -4.38
CA ASN A 59 0.74 15.90 -4.52
C ASN A 59 0.76 16.93 -3.38
N GLU A 60 -0.40 17.21 -2.77
CA GLU A 60 -0.52 18.13 -1.63
C GLU A 60 -0.03 17.53 -0.30
N GLU A 61 0.23 16.22 -0.25
CA GLU A 61 0.73 15.57 0.96
C GLU A 61 2.06 16.14 1.41
N LYS A 62 2.16 16.38 2.73
CA LYS A 62 3.37 16.94 3.36
C LYS A 62 4.34 15.86 3.80
N ILE A 63 3.85 14.64 4.00
CA ILE A 63 4.65 13.46 4.33
C ILE A 63 5.07 12.74 3.05
N PRO A 64 6.19 12.01 3.06
CA PRO A 64 6.62 11.27 1.88
C PRO A 64 5.69 10.08 1.61
N ILE A 65 5.44 9.84 0.32
CA ILE A 65 4.74 8.66 -0.20
C ILE A 65 5.70 7.91 -1.09
N PHE A 66 5.82 6.60 -0.88
CA PHE A 66 6.64 5.72 -1.69
C PHE A 66 5.75 4.73 -2.44
N PHE A 67 5.99 4.59 -3.74
CA PHE A 67 5.19 3.74 -4.61
C PHE A 67 6.02 2.59 -5.18
N ALA A 68 5.46 1.38 -5.13
CA ALA A 68 5.83 0.31 -6.03
C ALA A 68 4.87 0.34 -7.22
N LYS A 69 5.39 0.28 -8.44
CA LYS A 69 4.62 0.36 -9.67
C LYS A 69 3.65 -0.83 -9.78
N GLY A 70 2.38 -0.54 -9.94
CA GLY A 70 1.34 -1.52 -10.27
C GLY A 70 1.22 -1.83 -11.75
N ASN A 71 0.42 -2.82 -12.09
CA ASN A 71 0.22 -3.21 -13.49
C ASN A 71 -0.70 -2.24 -14.25
N CYS A 72 -1.52 -1.45 -13.56
CA CYS A 72 -2.34 -0.41 -14.14
C CYS A 72 -1.61 0.94 -14.24
N ASP A 73 -0.49 1.11 -13.52
CA ASP A 73 0.28 2.35 -13.51
C ASP A 73 1.11 2.51 -14.80
N ALA A 74 0.98 3.67 -15.44
CA ALA A 74 1.63 4.03 -16.69
C ALA A 74 2.46 5.32 -16.56
N GLU A 75 3.29 5.59 -17.58
CA GLU A 75 4.13 6.80 -17.61
C GLU A 75 3.32 8.10 -17.51
N VAL A 76 2.08 8.10 -18.02
CA VAL A 76 1.17 9.25 -17.90
C VAL A 76 0.78 9.55 -16.45
N ASP A 77 0.68 8.53 -15.59
CA ASP A 77 0.38 8.71 -14.18
C ASP A 77 1.56 9.37 -13.45
N GLN A 78 2.79 9.01 -13.82
CA GLN A 78 4.00 9.66 -13.32
C GLN A 78 4.07 11.15 -13.68
N LEU A 79 3.48 11.57 -14.81
CA LEU A 79 3.41 13.00 -15.17
C LEU A 79 2.46 13.78 -14.25
N LEU A 80 1.49 13.11 -13.62
CA LEU A 80 0.51 13.71 -12.71
C LEU A 80 0.95 13.65 -11.26
N ILE A 81 1.75 12.65 -10.87
CA ILE A 81 2.20 12.44 -9.49
C ILE A 81 3.66 12.88 -9.33
N ARG A 82 3.92 13.77 -8.36
CA ARG A 82 5.26 14.32 -8.08
C ARG A 82 6.22 13.32 -7.44
N PHE A 83 5.69 12.26 -6.84
CA PHE A 83 6.47 11.19 -6.21
C PHE A 83 6.88 10.14 -7.25
N PRO A 84 8.04 9.48 -7.09
CA PRO A 84 8.45 8.39 -7.98
C PRO A 84 7.48 7.20 -7.92
N LEU A 85 6.71 6.99 -8.99
CA LEU A 85 5.69 5.93 -9.14
C LEU A 85 6.24 4.68 -9.84
N MET A 86 7.18 4.86 -10.77
CA MET A 86 7.57 3.81 -11.72
C MET A 86 8.57 2.77 -11.18
N ASN A 87 8.85 2.77 -9.88
CA ASN A 87 9.80 1.83 -9.28
C ASN A 87 9.20 0.42 -9.23
N PRO A 88 9.87 -0.62 -9.78
CA PRO A 88 9.32 -1.98 -9.76
C PRO A 88 9.27 -2.60 -8.36
N PHE A 89 10.13 -2.14 -7.46
CA PHE A 89 10.15 -2.54 -6.06
C PHE A 89 10.80 -1.43 -5.22
N LEU A 90 10.60 -1.48 -3.90
CA LEU A 90 11.27 -0.65 -2.91
C LEU A 90 11.77 -1.51 -1.76
N VAL A 91 12.96 -1.19 -1.25
CA VAL A 91 13.52 -1.84 -0.05
C VAL A 91 13.81 -0.78 1.00
N PHE A 92 13.40 -1.05 2.23
CA PHE A 92 13.62 -0.18 3.37
C PHE A 92 14.32 -0.94 4.49
N PHE A 93 15.29 -0.28 5.12
CA PHE A 93 15.93 -0.73 6.35
C PHE A 93 15.61 0.29 7.45
N ILE A 94 14.52 0.05 8.19
CA ILE A 94 13.96 1.02 9.14
C ILE A 94 13.88 0.38 10.53
N GLU A 95 14.58 0.97 11.51
CA GLU A 95 14.53 0.53 12.91
C GLU A 95 14.75 -1.00 13.11
N GLY A 96 15.67 -1.58 12.32
CA GLY A 96 15.98 -3.01 12.34
C GLY A 96 15.03 -3.90 11.53
N LEU A 97 14.01 -3.32 10.87
CA LEU A 97 13.11 -4.02 9.96
C LEU A 97 13.62 -3.90 8.52
N THR A 98 13.75 -5.02 7.83
CA THR A 98 13.91 -5.04 6.37
C THR A 98 12.54 -5.23 5.73
N ILE A 99 12.09 -4.25 4.96
CA ILE A 99 10.80 -4.26 4.27
C ILE A 99 11.06 -4.26 2.77
N LEU A 100 10.48 -5.20 2.04
CA LEU A 100 10.43 -5.19 0.58
C LEU A 100 8.98 -4.97 0.15
N MET A 101 8.76 -3.99 -0.72
CA MET A 101 7.46 -3.70 -1.32
C MET A 101 7.52 -3.89 -2.83
N VAL A 102 6.56 -4.65 -3.35
CA VAL A 102 6.29 -4.86 -4.78
C VAL A 102 4.78 -4.72 -4.99
N HIS A 103 4.29 -4.58 -6.22
CA HIS A 103 2.83 -4.66 -6.44
C HIS A 103 2.34 -6.11 -6.47
N GLU A 104 3.04 -6.99 -7.19
CA GLU A 104 2.65 -8.40 -7.35
C GLU A 104 3.78 -9.35 -6.94
N LEU A 105 3.43 -10.39 -6.18
CA LEU A 105 4.34 -11.49 -5.87
C LEU A 105 4.36 -12.47 -7.06
N ASN A 106 5.40 -12.38 -7.88
CA ASN A 106 5.64 -13.26 -9.03
C ASN A 106 7.12 -13.70 -9.08
N GLU A 107 7.49 -14.47 -10.10
CA GLU A 107 8.87 -14.98 -10.26
C GLU A 107 9.94 -13.88 -10.26
N SER A 108 9.62 -12.69 -10.81
CA SER A 108 10.56 -11.55 -10.81
C SER A 108 10.80 -11.03 -9.40
N SER A 109 9.76 -11.04 -8.56
CA SER A 109 9.89 -10.62 -7.14
C SER A 109 10.75 -11.57 -6.32
N LEU A 110 10.75 -12.88 -6.63
CA LEU A 110 11.56 -13.89 -5.92
C LEU A 110 13.05 -13.56 -5.92
N LYS A 111 13.55 -12.97 -7.01
CA LYS A 111 14.95 -12.52 -7.09
C LYS A 111 15.27 -11.49 -6.00
N PHE A 112 14.40 -10.51 -5.79
CA PHE A 112 14.58 -9.47 -4.78
C PHE A 112 14.40 -10.03 -3.37
N ILE A 113 13.43 -10.92 -3.16
CA ILE A 113 13.20 -11.59 -1.88
C ILE A 113 14.47 -12.36 -1.46
N ASN A 114 15.10 -13.09 -2.38
CA ASN A 114 16.31 -13.84 -2.10
C ASN A 114 17.53 -12.95 -1.82
N VAL A 115 17.66 -11.83 -2.54
CA VAL A 115 18.78 -10.90 -2.38
C VAL A 115 18.70 -10.12 -1.07
N TYR A 116 17.53 -9.57 -0.75
CA TYR A 116 17.37 -8.67 0.39
C TYR A 116 16.92 -9.38 1.67
N ASN A 117 16.44 -10.63 1.57
CA ASN A 117 15.92 -11.44 2.68
C ASN A 117 15.05 -10.62 3.65
N PRO A 118 13.96 -10.01 3.17
CA PRO A 118 13.18 -9.04 3.94
C PRO A 118 12.40 -9.70 5.07
N LEU A 119 12.26 -9.05 6.20
CA LEU A 119 11.38 -9.52 7.27
C LEU A 119 9.91 -9.35 6.89
N ILE A 120 9.56 -8.24 6.23
CA ILE A 120 8.19 -7.90 5.81
C ILE A 120 8.14 -7.77 4.28
N LEU A 121 7.16 -8.44 3.68
CA LEU A 121 6.84 -8.37 2.26
C LEU A 121 5.49 -7.70 2.07
N ILE A 122 5.48 -6.51 1.48
CA ILE A 122 4.27 -5.75 1.17
C ILE A 122 3.93 -5.94 -0.31
N TYR A 123 2.67 -6.26 -0.59
CA TYR A 123 2.16 -6.44 -1.96
C TYR A 123 0.67 -6.07 -2.10
N GLY A 124 0.18 -6.03 -3.33
CA GLY A 124 -1.16 -5.59 -3.74
C GLY A 124 -1.80 -6.55 -4.75
N HIS A 125 -2.37 -6.00 -5.82
CA HIS A 125 -2.83 -6.69 -7.05
C HIS A 125 -4.09 -7.56 -6.91
N THR A 126 -4.15 -8.37 -5.85
CA THR A 126 -5.26 -9.31 -5.65
C THR A 126 -6.51 -8.64 -5.08
N HIS A 127 -6.36 -7.45 -4.49
CA HIS A 127 -7.40 -6.73 -3.72
C HIS A 127 -7.96 -7.52 -2.52
N LYS A 128 -7.26 -8.58 -2.11
CA LYS A 128 -7.65 -9.43 -0.99
C LYS A 128 -6.69 -9.20 0.16
N PRO A 129 -7.19 -8.75 1.32
CA PRO A 129 -6.31 -8.51 2.45
C PRO A 129 -5.68 -9.82 2.91
N ASP A 130 -4.37 -9.78 3.16
CA ASP A 130 -3.61 -10.91 3.66
C ASP A 130 -2.59 -10.42 4.68
N LEU A 131 -2.50 -11.09 5.82
CA LEU A 131 -1.50 -10.78 6.84
C LEU A 131 -1.11 -12.10 7.50
N LYS A 132 0.03 -12.67 7.14
CA LYS A 132 0.47 -14.00 7.61
C LYS A 132 1.93 -13.96 8.01
N GLU A 133 2.27 -14.76 9.02
CA GLU A 133 3.64 -15.02 9.43
C GLU A 133 4.04 -16.40 8.90
N GLU A 134 4.97 -16.44 7.96
CA GLU A 134 5.58 -17.66 7.45
C GLU A 134 7.10 -17.59 7.68
N LYS A 135 7.92 -17.83 6.64
CA LYS A 135 9.34 -17.47 6.68
C LYS A 135 9.54 -15.95 6.78
N ASN A 136 8.65 -15.19 6.15
CA ASN A 136 8.57 -13.74 6.15
C ASN A 136 7.16 -13.35 6.58
N ILE A 137 6.97 -12.10 7.02
CA ILE A 137 5.63 -11.55 7.22
C ILE A 137 5.11 -11.10 5.86
N LEU A 138 4.11 -11.81 5.33
CA LEU A 138 3.43 -11.46 4.09
C LEU A 138 2.28 -10.51 4.41
N PHE A 139 2.24 -9.38 3.72
CA PHE A 139 1.21 -8.36 3.93
C PHE A 139 0.65 -7.79 2.63
N ASN A 140 -0.62 -8.09 2.38
CA ASN A 140 -1.46 -7.41 1.41
C ASN A 140 -2.47 -6.54 2.17
N PRO A 141 -2.45 -5.20 2.05
CA PRO A 141 -3.39 -4.34 2.76
C PRO A 141 -4.82 -4.46 2.23
N GLY A 142 -5.06 -5.20 1.14
CA GLY A 142 -6.32 -5.23 0.40
C GLY A 142 -6.43 -4.02 -0.52
N SER A 143 -7.66 -3.72 -0.95
CA SER A 143 -7.99 -2.51 -1.69
C SER A 143 -8.94 -1.64 -0.85
N PRO A 144 -8.66 -0.34 -0.69
CA PRO A 144 -9.57 0.57 0.00
C PRO A 144 -10.78 0.94 -0.89
N SER A 145 -10.71 0.78 -2.20
CA SER A 145 -11.75 1.22 -3.14
C SER A 145 -12.48 0.07 -3.86
N LEU A 146 -11.79 -1.04 -4.11
CA LEU A 146 -12.30 -2.19 -4.87
C LEU A 146 -11.99 -3.54 -4.18
N PRO A 147 -12.42 -3.77 -2.92
CA PRO A 147 -12.14 -5.03 -2.23
C PRO A 147 -12.80 -6.21 -2.98
N LYS A 148 -12.04 -7.29 -3.18
CA LYS A 148 -12.57 -8.55 -3.76
C LYS A 148 -13.04 -9.54 -2.68
N GLU A 149 -12.68 -9.27 -1.43
CA GLU A 149 -13.05 -10.09 -0.28
C GLU A 149 -13.07 -9.23 0.98
N GLY A 150 -14.13 -9.37 1.79
CA GLY A 150 -14.28 -8.62 3.02
C GLY A 150 -14.46 -7.10 2.82
N PRO A 151 -14.23 -6.29 3.86
CA PRO A 151 -14.35 -4.84 3.78
C PRO A 151 -13.14 -4.19 3.09
N SER A 152 -13.30 -2.94 2.68
CA SER A 152 -12.16 -2.08 2.28
C SER A 152 -11.17 -1.93 3.43
N THR A 153 -9.90 -2.15 3.13
CA THR A 153 -8.85 -2.33 4.15
C THR A 153 -7.57 -1.59 3.80
N VAL A 154 -6.77 -1.33 4.83
CA VAL A 154 -5.42 -0.74 4.77
C VAL A 154 -4.54 -1.32 5.88
N GLY A 155 -3.25 -1.01 5.83
CA GLY A 155 -2.26 -1.39 6.84
C GLY A 155 -1.71 -0.24 7.65
N LEU A 156 -1.34 -0.53 8.90
CA LEU A 156 -0.58 0.37 9.75
C LEU A 156 0.57 -0.40 10.40
N LEU A 157 1.80 0.04 10.13
CA LEU A 157 3.01 -0.47 10.77
C LEU A 157 3.50 0.56 11.79
N ASP A 158 3.50 0.18 13.06
CA ASP A 158 4.18 0.94 14.11
C ASP A 158 5.50 0.26 14.44
N THR A 159 6.58 0.85 13.94
CA THR A 159 7.93 0.30 14.13
C THR A 159 8.37 0.42 15.57
N SER A 160 7.88 1.40 16.35
CA SER A 160 8.32 1.64 17.73
C SER A 160 7.94 0.48 18.67
N ILE A 161 6.74 -0.08 18.46
CA ILE A 161 6.22 -1.24 19.19
C ILE A 161 6.25 -2.52 18.35
N ALA A 162 6.92 -2.49 17.19
CA ALA A 162 7.06 -3.61 16.27
C ALA A 162 5.71 -4.30 15.98
N SER A 163 4.70 -3.54 15.54
CA SER A 163 3.34 -4.04 15.29
C SER A 163 2.88 -3.71 13.88
N LEU A 164 2.40 -4.72 13.16
CA LEU A 164 1.74 -4.57 11.86
C LEU A 164 0.26 -4.94 11.99
N LYS A 165 -0.61 -4.02 11.61
CA LYS A 165 -2.07 -4.14 11.72
C LYS A 165 -2.73 -4.04 10.36
N LEU A 166 -3.72 -4.89 10.13
CA LEU A 166 -4.73 -4.76 9.08
C LEU A 166 -5.96 -4.09 9.68
N LEU A 167 -6.40 -3.00 9.06
CA LEU A 167 -7.48 -2.15 9.55
C LEU A 167 -8.55 -2.00 8.46
N ASN A 168 -9.82 -1.91 8.86
CA ASN A 168 -10.85 -1.39 7.96
C ASN A 168 -10.77 0.15 7.88
N LEU A 169 -11.53 0.77 6.98
CA LEU A 169 -11.51 2.24 6.81
C LEU A 169 -12.15 3.02 7.97
N LYS A 170 -12.76 2.35 8.95
CA LYS A 170 -13.23 2.96 10.21
C LYS A 170 -12.15 2.99 11.28
N GLY A 171 -11.01 2.32 11.06
CA GLY A 171 -9.92 2.19 12.02
C GLY A 171 -10.05 0.96 12.93
N ASP A 172 -11.00 0.06 12.70
CA ASP A 172 -11.11 -1.18 13.47
C ASP A 172 -10.02 -2.16 13.05
N ILE A 173 -9.35 -2.76 14.04
CA ILE A 173 -8.30 -3.77 13.82
C ILE A 173 -8.98 -5.09 13.45
N LEU A 174 -8.71 -5.56 12.23
CA LEU A 174 -9.17 -6.87 11.75
C LEU A 174 -8.15 -7.97 12.07
N LYS A 175 -6.86 -7.63 12.01
CA LYS A 175 -5.76 -8.55 12.33
C LYS A 175 -4.52 -7.76 12.76
N GLU A 176 -3.71 -8.34 13.64
CA GLU A 176 -2.44 -7.76 14.10
C GLU A 176 -1.36 -8.85 14.23
N ILE A 177 -0.13 -8.53 13.85
CA ILE A 177 1.06 -9.33 14.13
C ILE A 177 2.04 -8.48 14.94
N LYS A 178 2.55 -9.02 16.04
CA LYS A 178 3.70 -8.49 16.77
C LYS A 178 4.97 -9.05 16.15
N ILE A 179 5.77 -8.16 15.59
CA ILE A 179 7.01 -8.48 14.89
C ILE A 179 8.09 -8.79 15.92
N ARG A 180 8.68 -9.99 15.84
CA ARG A 180 9.84 -10.36 16.66
C ARG A 180 11.09 -9.76 16.03
N ARG A 181 11.86 -9.04 16.82
CA ARG A 181 13.16 -8.46 16.43
C ARG A 181 14.30 -9.40 16.79
#